data_AF-A0A1D2MLN9-F1
#
_entry.id   AF-A0A1D2MLN9-F1
#
_cell.length_a   1.000
_cell.length_b   1.000
_cell.length_c   1.000
_cell.angle_alpha   90.00
_cell.angle_beta   90.00
_cell.angle_gamma   90.00
#
_symmetry.space_group_name_H-M   'P 1'
#
loop_
_entity.id
_entity.type
_entity.pdbx_description
1 polymer ?
#
loop_
_entity_poly.entity_id
_entity_poly.type
_entity_poly.pdbx_seq_one_letter_code
_entity_poly.pdbx_strand_id
1 'polypeptide(L)'
;ETSCQDDLKIFKYKLNTHQSSYHTKTPRANSPFAMIKTHQISSIRIVQNGAQKHITSSMLLITPRTMKREMKTRKCLLLSIVALSVTLYTILNYFQNDVEEAPSRRALISSLQKDSFKDTMPELDLIRKQFLVPPSPPNQRNLTHGEVWKGPVTALVHRLLKNKKNGFYIEAGAFDGEFISNTLALELMSGWTGLLVEADPVPYKELIGKRRNAWVASCCLSPVTKPMKLCNDMTFIYRLGFINCIDNIDSGENEFFTGIGTRKDYGTPFEVQCYPLYSVLSAIDKLTVDYFSLDIEGAELAVLKTIPFDKVSIKTISVEINNNQEAEVTQLLQAHGYKKMKYVQDNGYTHDAVYMKLDDELSSDIDKAELELDMIRDKYLTSPQPIPMFHHKRTRQLTKEVWKNPVTAFVLDLLKNKTYGFFVEAGANDGEFQSNTLQLEVFHGWTGLLVEADPAQLVQLRKKQRNAWIASCCLSSEPEATNYVKLNQVEVQCPPLHSLLFAIGQAEVDYLSLNLEQGSELAVLKTIPFDTISIKVHNETFCINIKVMSLEIRDVSTEIHDFLSSHNYIKMGLIEESSISAAVFMKVE
;
A
#
# COMPACT_ATOMS: atom_id res chain seq x y z
N GLU A 1 7.70 -43.56 -43.34
CA GLU A 1 6.88 -42.40 -42.92
C GLU A 1 5.62 -42.95 -42.26
N THR A 2 5.53 -42.80 -40.94
CA THR A 2 4.70 -43.58 -40.01
C THR A 2 3.65 -42.73 -39.29
N SER A 3 2.41 -43.20 -39.37
CA SER A 3 1.34 -43.33 -38.35
C SER A 3 0.98 -42.20 -37.36
N CYS A 4 -0.33 -41.89 -37.38
CA CYS A 4 -1.33 -41.91 -36.29
C CYS A 4 -1.13 -41.13 -34.98
N GLN A 5 -2.09 -40.22 -34.76
CA GLN A 5 -3.05 -40.10 -33.64
C GLN A 5 -2.60 -40.10 -32.17
N ASP A 6 -3.09 -39.04 -31.52
CA ASP A 6 -3.68 -38.91 -30.19
C ASP A 6 -2.82 -38.62 -28.93
N ASP A 7 -3.43 -37.73 -28.14
CA ASP A 7 -3.40 -37.57 -26.69
C ASP A 7 -2.55 -36.48 -25.99
N LEU A 8 -3.32 -35.52 -25.46
CA LEU A 8 -3.07 -34.67 -24.31
C LEU A 8 -2.29 -35.40 -23.19
N LYS A 9 -1.23 -34.76 -22.69
CA LYS A 9 -0.59 -35.13 -21.41
C LYS A 9 -0.59 -33.98 -20.41
N ILE A 10 -1.40 -34.21 -19.38
CA ILE A 10 -1.40 -33.58 -18.06
C ILE A 10 -0.07 -33.86 -17.36
N PHE A 11 0.62 -32.82 -16.89
CA PHE A 11 1.76 -32.95 -15.96
C PHE A 11 1.26 -32.94 -14.51
N LYS A 12 1.27 -34.10 -13.85
CA LYS A 12 1.24 -34.24 -12.39
C LYS A 12 2.63 -34.64 -11.91
N TYR A 13 3.29 -33.79 -11.14
CA TYR A 13 4.50 -34.16 -10.40
C TYR A 13 4.13 -35.00 -9.17
N LYS A 14 4.68 -36.22 -9.12
CA LYS A 14 4.60 -37.15 -7.99
C LYS A 14 5.94 -37.12 -7.25
N LEU A 15 5.86 -36.99 -5.93
CA LEU A 15 6.94 -37.17 -4.96
C LEU A 15 7.66 -38.51 -5.17
N ASN A 16 8.99 -38.48 -5.22
CA ASN A 16 9.83 -39.66 -5.11
C ASN A 16 10.69 -39.59 -3.84
N THR A 17 10.44 -40.58 -2.99
CA THR A 17 11.24 -41.02 -1.86
C THR A 17 12.53 -41.69 -2.33
N HIS A 18 13.66 -41.41 -1.67
CA HIS A 18 14.85 -42.26 -1.70
C HIS A 18 15.31 -42.60 -0.27
N GLN A 19 15.21 -43.89 0.08
CA GLN A 19 16.20 -44.61 0.89
C GLN A 19 17.33 -45.04 -0.09
N SER A 20 18.61 -45.23 0.26
CA SER A 20 19.12 -46.06 1.36
C SER A 20 20.61 -45.81 1.72
N SER A 21 20.91 -46.06 3.02
CA SER A 21 22.09 -46.74 3.62
C SER A 21 23.54 -46.52 3.11
N TYR A 22 24.46 -46.21 4.03
CA TYR A 22 25.61 -47.09 4.39
C TYR A 22 26.22 -46.73 5.76
N HIS A 23 26.86 -47.76 6.35
CA HIS A 23 27.21 -48.00 7.74
C HIS A 23 28.52 -47.33 8.27
N THR A 24 28.40 -46.79 9.50
CA THR A 24 29.26 -46.91 10.71
C THR A 24 30.77 -47.24 10.63
N LYS A 25 31.59 -46.51 11.43
CA LYS A 25 32.45 -47.09 12.51
C LYS A 25 32.98 -46.06 13.54
N THR A 26 32.57 -46.28 14.80
CA THR A 26 33.21 -46.06 16.13
C THR A 26 33.67 -44.67 16.63
N PRO A 27 33.30 -44.34 17.88
CA PRO A 27 34.23 -43.82 18.89
C PRO A 27 34.15 -44.59 20.22
N ARG A 28 35.27 -44.65 20.95
CA ARG A 28 35.40 -45.26 22.29
C ARG A 28 35.25 -44.21 23.39
N ALA A 29 34.47 -44.58 24.41
CA ALA A 29 34.69 -44.42 25.87
C ALA A 29 34.90 -42.99 26.42
N ASN A 30 34.17 -42.48 27.43
CA ASN A 30 33.79 -43.11 28.70
C ASN A 30 32.51 -42.46 29.30
N SER A 31 31.64 -43.32 29.82
CA SER A 31 30.53 -43.05 30.78
C SER A 31 31.10 -42.77 32.21
N PRO A 32 30.34 -42.44 33.29
CA PRO A 32 29.12 -43.16 33.70
C PRO A 32 27.96 -42.43 34.44
N PHE A 33 26.74 -42.84 34.04
CA PHE A 33 25.58 -43.32 34.84
C PHE A 33 24.79 -42.36 35.75
N ALA A 34 23.45 -42.42 35.91
CA ALA A 34 22.38 -43.39 35.54
C ALA A 34 21.02 -42.61 35.53
N MET A 35 20.14 -42.69 34.51
CA MET A 35 19.10 -43.73 34.21
C MET A 35 17.95 -43.79 35.27
N ILE A 36 16.64 -43.95 34.97
CA ILE A 36 15.88 -44.25 33.74
C ILE A 36 14.35 -44.06 33.94
N LYS A 37 13.69 -43.67 32.84
CA LYS A 37 12.35 -43.94 32.25
C LYS A 37 11.08 -44.28 33.06
N THR A 38 10.04 -43.58 32.60
CA THR A 38 8.63 -43.91 32.33
C THR A 38 8.27 -45.36 31.98
N HIS A 39 7.09 -45.84 32.43
CA HIS A 39 6.07 -46.41 31.52
C HIS A 39 4.64 -46.48 32.11
N GLN A 40 3.73 -46.62 31.14
CA GLN A 40 2.28 -46.57 31.05
C GLN A 40 1.42 -47.55 31.89
N ILE A 41 0.17 -47.09 32.11
CA ILE A 41 -1.12 -47.81 32.03
C ILE A 41 -1.36 -49.00 32.97
N SER A 42 -2.29 -48.85 33.93
CA SER A 42 -3.62 -49.49 33.91
C SER A 42 -4.30 -49.45 35.30
N SER A 43 -5.61 -49.24 35.24
CA SER A 43 -6.61 -49.26 36.31
C SER A 43 -6.61 -50.54 37.15
N ILE A 44 -6.62 -50.41 38.48
CA ILE A 44 -7.08 -51.45 39.42
C ILE A 44 -7.97 -50.83 40.53
N ARG A 45 -9.10 -51.49 40.75
CA ARG A 45 -10.21 -51.21 41.68
C ARG A 45 -9.75 -51.12 43.14
N ILE A 46 -10.33 -50.17 43.88
CA ILE A 46 -10.38 -50.19 45.35
C ILE A 46 -11.61 -50.99 45.79
N VAL A 47 -11.37 -52.07 46.53
CA VAL A 47 -12.37 -52.88 47.24
C VAL A 47 -12.54 -52.32 48.65
N GLN A 48 -13.81 -52.20 49.09
CA GLN A 48 -14.24 -51.79 50.43
C GLN A 48 -14.13 -52.92 51.47
N ASN A 49 -14.19 -52.50 52.74
CA ASN A 49 -14.46 -53.21 54.02
C ASN A 49 -13.20 -53.53 54.85
N GLY A 50 -13.13 -53.26 56.16
CA GLY A 50 -14.08 -52.68 57.12
C GLY A 50 -13.57 -52.90 58.57
N ALA A 51 -14.06 -52.07 59.51
CA ALA A 51 -14.09 -52.25 60.99
C ALA A 51 -12.74 -52.26 61.76
N GLN A 52 -12.57 -51.84 63.02
CA GLN A 52 -13.38 -51.21 64.06
C GLN A 52 -12.41 -50.62 65.13
N LYS A 53 -12.92 -49.68 65.94
CA LYS A 53 -12.28 -48.92 67.03
C LYS A 53 -11.33 -49.70 67.98
N HIS A 54 -10.30 -49.01 68.50
CA HIS A 54 -10.13 -48.80 69.95
C HIS A 54 -9.18 -47.62 70.23
N ILE A 55 -9.65 -46.70 71.08
CA ILE A 55 -8.90 -45.59 71.67
C ILE A 55 -8.20 -46.13 72.92
N THR A 56 -6.88 -45.96 73.02
CA THR A 56 -6.18 -45.87 74.30
C THR A 56 -5.29 -44.63 74.31
N SER A 57 -5.34 -43.97 75.45
CA SER A 57 -4.85 -42.62 75.72
C SER A 57 -3.35 -42.64 76.01
N SER A 58 -2.57 -41.80 75.33
CA SER A 58 -1.28 -41.35 75.83
C SER A 58 -1.01 -39.93 75.33
N MET A 59 -1.04 -39.01 76.30
CA MET A 59 -0.72 -37.59 76.20
C MET A 59 0.52 -37.32 75.35
N LEU A 60 0.39 -36.47 74.33
CA LEU A 60 1.52 -35.75 73.73
C LEU A 60 1.40 -34.27 74.09
N LEU A 61 2.30 -33.83 74.95
CA LEU A 61 2.50 -32.43 75.35
C LEU A 61 2.75 -31.56 74.11
N ILE A 62 1.76 -30.72 73.76
CA ILE A 62 1.91 -29.68 72.76
C ILE A 62 2.77 -28.56 73.38
N THR A 63 4.00 -28.40 72.89
CA THR A 63 4.89 -27.33 73.36
C THR A 63 4.45 -25.96 72.84
N PRO A 64 4.77 -24.83 73.52
CA PRO A 64 4.34 -23.48 73.11
C PRO A 64 4.79 -23.06 71.69
N ARG A 65 5.79 -23.75 71.11
CA ARG A 65 6.30 -23.48 69.76
C ARG A 65 5.37 -23.98 68.64
N THR A 66 4.62 -25.06 68.83
CA THR A 66 3.66 -25.57 67.83
C THR A 66 2.41 -24.70 67.73
N MET A 67 1.90 -24.17 68.86
CA MET A 67 0.77 -23.22 68.85
C MET A 67 1.07 -21.90 68.12
N LYS A 68 2.28 -21.32 68.29
CA LYS A 68 2.66 -20.08 67.59
C LYS A 68 2.75 -20.28 66.07
N ARG A 69 3.15 -21.47 65.61
CA ARG A 69 3.25 -21.79 64.18
C ARG A 69 1.87 -21.97 63.56
N GLU A 70 0.97 -22.70 64.20
CA GLU A 70 -0.42 -22.87 63.74
C GLU A 70 -1.22 -21.55 63.71
N MET A 71 -1.06 -20.68 64.72
CA MET A 71 -1.74 -19.37 64.69
C MET A 71 -1.21 -18.46 63.58
N LYS A 72 0.08 -18.54 63.23
CA LYS A 72 0.67 -17.78 62.11
C LYS A 72 0.15 -18.31 60.78
N THR A 73 0.04 -19.62 60.62
CA THR A 73 -0.53 -20.26 59.41
C THR A 73 -2.02 -19.94 59.26
N ARG A 74 -2.81 -19.96 60.34
CA ARG A 74 -4.24 -19.57 60.31
C ARG A 74 -4.44 -18.09 59.99
N LYS A 75 -3.60 -17.19 60.53
CA LYS A 75 -3.63 -15.76 60.19
C LYS A 75 -3.22 -15.50 58.73
N CYS A 76 -2.21 -16.20 58.22
CA CYS A 76 -1.85 -16.14 56.81
C CYS A 76 -2.99 -16.65 55.92
N LEU A 77 -3.62 -17.79 56.26
CA LEU A 77 -4.74 -18.33 55.50
C LEU A 77 -5.93 -17.35 55.47
N LEU A 78 -6.25 -16.72 56.61
CA LEU A 78 -7.31 -15.71 56.69
C LEU A 78 -6.97 -14.49 55.82
N LEU A 79 -5.72 -14.01 55.85
CA LEU A 79 -5.26 -12.91 55.00
C LEU A 79 -5.30 -13.26 53.52
N SER A 80 -4.96 -14.50 53.14
CA SER A 80 -5.07 -14.99 51.76
C SER A 80 -6.52 -15.03 51.27
N ILE A 81 -7.45 -15.47 52.12
CA ILE A 81 -8.88 -15.52 51.80
C ILE A 81 -9.45 -14.11 51.66
N VAL A 82 -9.06 -13.19 52.54
CA VAL A 82 -9.45 -11.77 52.44
C VAL A 82 -8.86 -11.14 51.17
N ALA A 83 -7.60 -11.41 50.84
CA ALA A 83 -6.98 -10.89 49.62
C ALA A 83 -7.68 -11.43 48.36
N LEU A 84 -7.99 -12.74 48.32
CA LEU A 84 -8.71 -13.38 47.21
C LEU A 84 -10.15 -12.88 47.07
N SER A 85 -10.84 -12.61 48.18
CA SER A 85 -12.19 -12.06 48.14
C SER A 85 -12.21 -10.59 47.72
N VAL A 86 -11.21 -9.79 48.09
CA VAL A 86 -11.04 -8.42 47.59
C VAL A 86 -10.66 -8.40 46.11
N THR A 87 -9.81 -9.32 45.64
CA THR A 87 -9.51 -9.45 44.19
C THR A 87 -10.73 -9.92 43.41
N LEU A 88 -11.48 -10.90 43.93
CA LEU A 88 -12.72 -11.35 43.29
C LEU A 88 -13.77 -10.23 43.29
N TYR A 89 -13.91 -9.46 44.37
CA TYR A 89 -14.83 -8.33 44.46
C TYR A 89 -14.44 -7.18 43.51
N THR A 90 -13.15 -6.89 43.37
CA THR A 90 -12.66 -5.88 42.40
C THR A 90 -12.83 -6.36 40.96
N ILE A 91 -12.60 -7.64 40.66
CA ILE A 91 -12.88 -8.24 39.36
C ILE A 91 -14.39 -8.21 39.07
N LEU A 92 -15.23 -8.58 40.04
CA LEU A 92 -16.69 -8.55 39.89
C LEU A 92 -17.20 -7.11 39.72
N ASN A 93 -16.71 -6.13 40.47
CA ASN A 93 -17.06 -4.72 40.28
C ASN A 93 -16.51 -4.16 38.96
N TYR A 94 -15.34 -4.61 38.50
CA TYR A 94 -14.81 -4.27 37.18
C TYR A 94 -15.75 -4.79 36.08
N PHE A 95 -16.18 -6.06 36.18
CA PHE A 95 -17.16 -6.62 35.26
C PHE A 95 -18.57 -6.02 35.42
N GLN A 96 -18.97 -5.59 36.61
CA GLN A 96 -20.27 -4.97 36.85
C GLN A 96 -20.31 -3.51 36.34
N ASN A 97 -19.18 -2.81 36.38
CA ASN A 97 -19.00 -1.49 35.77
C ASN A 97 -18.82 -1.56 34.24
N ASP A 98 -18.27 -2.66 33.69
CA ASP A 98 -18.27 -2.92 32.23
C ASP A 98 -19.66 -3.36 31.71
N VAL A 99 -20.54 -3.88 32.59
CA VAL A 99 -21.91 -4.30 32.24
C VAL A 99 -22.93 -3.17 32.36
N GLU A 100 -22.58 -2.04 33.00
CA GLU A 100 -23.23 -0.74 32.80
C GLU A 100 -22.75 -0.07 31.49
N GLU A 101 -22.66 -0.85 30.41
CA GLU A 101 -22.76 -0.33 29.05
C GLU A 101 -24.10 0.41 28.94
N ALA A 102 -24.02 1.74 29.04
CA ALA A 102 -25.15 2.64 29.20
C ALA A 102 -26.35 2.21 28.34
N PRO A 103 -27.57 2.11 28.91
CA PRO A 103 -28.80 1.86 28.16
C PRO A 103 -28.94 2.74 26.90
N SER A 104 -28.39 3.95 26.97
CA SER A 104 -28.25 4.92 25.88
C SER A 104 -27.41 4.41 24.69
N ARG A 105 -26.32 3.68 24.95
CA ARG A 105 -25.43 3.09 23.91
C ARG A 105 -26.10 1.94 23.19
N ARG A 106 -26.80 1.05 23.90
CA ARG A 106 -27.59 -0.04 23.26
C ARG A 106 -28.79 0.51 22.49
N ALA A 107 -29.46 1.52 23.03
CA ALA A 107 -30.54 2.20 22.32
C ALA A 107 -30.05 2.87 21.02
N LEU A 108 -28.87 3.50 21.05
CA LEU A 108 -28.25 4.15 19.89
C LEU A 108 -27.73 3.13 18.86
N ILE A 109 -27.14 2.02 19.29
CA ILE A 109 -26.77 0.91 18.38
C ILE A 109 -28.04 0.30 17.75
N SER A 110 -29.14 0.21 18.49
CA SER A 110 -30.43 -0.24 17.93
C SER A 110 -31.08 0.78 16.99
N SER A 111 -30.76 2.08 17.12
CA SER A 111 -31.26 3.14 16.23
C SER A 111 -30.49 3.21 14.91
N LEU A 112 -29.21 2.84 14.91
CA LEU A 112 -28.41 2.64 13.68
C LEU A 112 -29.00 1.57 12.76
N GLN A 113 -29.82 0.65 13.29
CA GLN A 113 -30.40 -0.47 12.56
C GLN A 113 -31.84 -0.22 12.08
N LYS A 114 -32.40 0.98 12.33
CA LYS A 114 -33.77 1.36 11.95
C LYS A 114 -33.76 2.38 10.82
N ASP A 115 -34.88 2.51 10.10
CA ASP A 115 -35.15 3.54 9.08
C ASP A 115 -35.11 5.00 9.61
N SER A 116 -34.60 5.22 10.82
CA SER A 116 -34.52 6.50 11.52
C SER A 116 -33.13 7.16 11.50
N PHE A 117 -32.13 6.55 10.87
CA PHE A 117 -30.79 7.13 10.77
C PHE A 117 -30.82 8.42 9.94
N LYS A 118 -30.35 9.53 10.52
CA LYS A 118 -30.50 10.89 9.93
C LYS A 118 -29.20 11.69 9.90
N ASP A 119 -28.05 11.03 10.04
CA ASP A 119 -26.73 11.68 10.11
C ASP A 119 -26.68 12.78 11.19
N THR A 120 -27.36 12.56 12.32
CA THR A 120 -27.35 13.51 13.44
C THR A 120 -25.99 13.49 14.15
N MET A 121 -25.59 14.60 14.78
CA MET A 121 -24.31 14.68 15.49
C MET A 121 -24.05 13.50 16.46
N PRO A 122 -25.02 13.03 17.27
CA PRO A 122 -24.82 11.84 18.11
C PRO A 122 -24.54 10.54 17.33
N GLU A 123 -25.14 10.37 16.15
CA GLU A 123 -24.93 9.21 15.28
C GLU A 123 -23.57 9.27 14.60
N LEU A 124 -23.17 10.45 14.10
CA LEU A 124 -21.86 10.69 13.51
C LEU A 124 -20.74 10.53 14.54
N ASP A 125 -20.93 11.02 15.76
CA ASP A 125 -20.01 10.81 16.89
C ASP A 125 -19.82 9.34 17.21
N LEU A 126 -20.89 8.54 17.09
CA LEU A 126 -20.84 7.10 17.32
C LEU A 126 -19.98 6.42 16.25
N ILE A 127 -20.20 6.76 14.97
CA ILE A 127 -19.38 6.26 13.86
C ILE A 127 -17.92 6.59 14.11
N ARG A 128 -17.63 7.87 14.40
CA ARG A 128 -16.27 8.35 14.66
C ARG A 128 -15.59 7.63 15.80
N LYS A 129 -16.29 7.38 16.91
CA LYS A 129 -15.71 6.77 18.11
C LYS A 129 -15.55 5.25 18.01
N GLN A 130 -16.39 4.57 17.22
CA GLN A 130 -16.42 3.10 17.19
C GLN A 130 -15.74 2.51 15.96
N PHE A 131 -15.79 3.18 14.82
CA PHE A 131 -15.38 2.61 13.53
C PHE A 131 -14.24 3.37 12.87
N LEU A 132 -13.85 4.54 13.40
CA LEU A 132 -12.83 5.39 12.80
C LEU A 132 -11.62 5.57 13.73
N VAL A 133 -10.43 5.37 13.17
CA VAL A 133 -9.15 5.64 13.80
C VAL A 133 -8.53 6.89 13.17
N PRO A 134 -8.07 7.87 13.96
CA PRO A 134 -7.50 9.10 13.42
C PRO A 134 -6.13 8.88 12.74
N PRO A 135 -5.72 9.78 11.83
CA PRO A 135 -4.41 9.75 11.19
C PRO A 135 -3.26 9.68 12.19
N SER A 136 -2.24 8.88 11.84
CA SER A 136 -0.98 8.86 12.59
C SER A 136 0.00 9.93 12.08
N PRO A 137 0.77 10.56 12.97
CA PRO A 137 1.83 11.48 12.56
C PRO A 137 2.86 10.80 11.63
N PRO A 138 3.40 11.49 10.60
CA PRO A 138 4.33 10.88 9.64
C PRO A 138 5.58 10.23 10.26
N ASN A 139 6.05 10.72 11.42
CA ASN A 139 7.21 10.16 12.13
C ASN A 139 6.92 8.85 12.88
N GLN A 140 5.66 8.43 12.97
CA GLN A 140 5.25 7.16 13.58
C GLN A 140 4.93 6.07 12.54
N ARG A 141 5.03 6.40 11.25
CA ARG A 141 4.71 5.49 10.15
C ARG A 141 5.56 4.21 10.22
N ASN A 142 4.95 3.08 9.91
CA ASN A 142 5.54 1.75 10.05
C ASN A 142 5.27 0.89 8.80
N LEU A 143 5.85 1.28 7.67
CA LEU A 143 5.75 0.55 6.41
C LEU A 143 6.65 -0.69 6.41
N THR A 144 6.16 -1.80 5.87
CA THR A 144 6.89 -3.09 5.84
C THR A 144 7.83 -3.21 4.66
N HIS A 145 7.51 -2.63 3.51
CA HIS A 145 8.28 -2.76 2.28
C HIS A 145 9.41 -1.74 2.17
N GLY A 146 9.24 -0.57 2.80
CA GLY A 146 10.24 0.51 2.78
C GLY A 146 10.43 1.17 1.40
N GLU A 147 9.61 0.81 0.42
CA GLU A 147 9.59 1.35 -0.95
C GLU A 147 8.17 1.86 -1.26
N VAL A 148 8.08 2.88 -2.11
CA VAL A 148 6.80 3.38 -2.61
C VAL A 148 6.56 2.88 -4.03
N TRP A 149 5.39 2.31 -4.28
CA TRP A 149 4.94 1.99 -5.64
C TRP A 149 4.05 3.12 -6.16
N LYS A 150 4.51 3.81 -7.20
CA LYS A 150 3.69 4.77 -7.95
C LYS A 150 3.14 4.07 -9.19
N GLY A 151 2.01 3.41 -9.01
CA GLY A 151 1.33 2.63 -10.04
C GLY A 151 0.72 3.47 -11.16
N PRO A 152 0.18 2.80 -12.20
CA PRO A 152 -0.38 3.44 -13.38
C PRO A 152 -1.64 4.28 -13.10
N VAL A 153 -2.48 3.88 -12.15
CA VAL A 153 -3.68 4.64 -11.72
C VAL A 153 -3.25 5.88 -10.96
N THR A 154 -2.38 5.75 -9.96
CA THR A 154 -1.84 6.89 -9.20
C THR A 154 -1.15 7.91 -10.11
N ALA A 155 -0.39 7.45 -11.11
CA ALA A 155 0.26 8.31 -12.10
C ALA A 155 -0.77 9.11 -12.92
N LEU A 156 -1.85 8.48 -13.35
CA LEU A 156 -2.94 9.16 -14.07
C LEU A 156 -3.65 10.18 -13.16
N VAL A 157 -3.95 9.83 -11.91
CA VAL A 157 -4.58 10.73 -10.94
C VAL A 157 -3.72 11.96 -10.69
N HIS A 158 -2.42 11.78 -10.46
CA HIS A 158 -1.49 12.92 -10.34
C HIS A 158 -1.49 13.80 -11.60
N ARG A 159 -1.53 13.21 -12.80
CA ARG A 159 -1.58 13.95 -14.07
C ARG A 159 -2.86 14.79 -14.15
N LEU A 160 -4.02 14.16 -13.99
CA LEU A 160 -5.34 14.80 -14.09
C LEU A 160 -5.51 15.94 -13.07
N LEU A 161 -4.96 15.76 -11.87
CA LEU A 161 -5.00 16.75 -10.80
C LEU A 161 -3.80 17.71 -10.81
N LYS A 162 -3.05 17.75 -11.93
CA LYS A 162 -1.93 18.68 -12.15
C LYS A 162 -0.91 18.69 -11.00
N ASN A 163 -0.54 17.49 -10.53
CA ASN A 163 0.40 17.27 -9.42
C ASN A 163 0.01 17.98 -8.12
N LYS A 164 -1.30 18.11 -7.85
CA LYS A 164 -1.81 18.70 -6.61
C LYS A 164 -1.10 18.15 -5.37
N LYS A 165 -0.78 19.05 -4.44
CA LYS A 165 -0.23 18.74 -3.12
C LYS A 165 -1.31 18.85 -2.05
N ASN A 166 -1.07 18.20 -0.91
CA ASN A 166 -1.91 18.29 0.28
C ASN A 166 -3.41 17.99 0.01
N GLY A 167 -3.68 17.05 -0.90
CA GLY A 167 -5.04 16.64 -1.24
C GLY A 167 -5.64 15.67 -0.22
N PHE A 168 -6.94 15.39 -0.37
CA PHE A 168 -7.66 14.40 0.42
C PHE A 168 -8.11 13.23 -0.46
N TYR A 169 -7.70 12.01 -0.12
CA TYR A 169 -8.11 10.80 -0.83
C TYR A 169 -9.06 9.91 -0.01
N ILE A 170 -9.76 9.01 -0.70
CA ILE A 170 -10.42 7.85 -0.12
C ILE A 170 -9.89 6.62 -0.86
N GLU A 171 -9.53 5.58 -0.13
CA GLU A 171 -9.23 4.24 -0.66
C GLU A 171 -10.17 3.25 0.03
N ALA A 172 -11.18 2.79 -0.69
CA ALA A 172 -12.04 1.70 -0.25
C ALA A 172 -11.53 0.41 -0.87
N GLY A 173 -11.34 -0.62 -0.02
CA GLY A 173 -10.50 -1.77 -0.34
C GLY A 173 -9.04 -1.55 0.03
N ALA A 174 -8.78 -0.89 1.17
CA ALA A 174 -7.41 -0.49 1.52
C ALA A 174 -6.48 -1.67 1.84
N PHE A 175 -7.02 -2.88 2.03
CA PHE A 175 -6.27 -4.10 2.34
C PHE A 175 -5.28 -3.89 3.50
N ASP A 176 -4.00 -4.20 3.33
CA ASP A 176 -2.96 -4.00 4.33
C ASP A 176 -2.46 -2.54 4.42
N GLY A 177 -2.96 -1.66 3.55
CA GLY A 177 -2.59 -0.24 3.47
C GLY A 177 -1.26 0.05 2.82
N GLU A 178 -0.63 -0.91 2.15
CA GLU A 178 0.69 -0.73 1.55
C GLU A 178 0.89 -1.47 0.22
N PHE A 179 0.56 -2.77 0.17
CA PHE A 179 0.61 -3.55 -1.05
C PHE A 179 -0.36 -2.96 -2.08
N ILE A 180 0.15 -2.65 -3.28
CA ILE A 180 -0.57 -2.05 -4.43
C ILE A 180 -1.45 -0.83 -4.10
N SER A 181 -1.21 -0.13 -2.98
CA SER A 181 -2.05 0.99 -2.57
C SER A 181 -1.99 2.13 -3.60
N ASN A 182 -3.17 2.53 -4.07
CA ASN A 182 -3.31 3.63 -5.03
C ASN A 182 -3.02 5.00 -4.39
N THR A 183 -3.01 5.09 -3.06
CA THR A 183 -2.89 6.35 -2.32
C THR A 183 -1.58 6.52 -1.54
N LEU A 184 -0.80 5.45 -1.33
CA LEU A 184 0.46 5.54 -0.57
C LEU A 184 1.46 6.52 -1.19
N ALA A 185 1.61 6.48 -2.52
CA ALA A 185 2.48 7.43 -3.21
C ALA A 185 1.96 8.87 -3.12
N LEU A 186 0.64 9.09 -3.09
CA LEU A 186 0.05 10.43 -2.89
C LEU A 186 0.42 10.97 -1.49
N GLU A 187 0.33 10.12 -0.46
CA GLU A 187 0.69 10.48 0.91
C GLU A 187 2.19 10.80 1.02
N LEU A 188 3.05 9.90 0.55
CA LEU A 188 4.51 10.00 0.75
C LEU A 188 5.18 11.08 -0.11
N MET A 189 4.71 11.27 -1.34
CA MET A 189 5.39 12.13 -2.32
C MET A 189 4.70 13.50 -2.50
N SER A 190 3.43 13.61 -2.13
CA SER A 190 2.63 14.83 -2.35
C SER A 190 2.00 15.40 -1.09
N GLY A 191 2.26 14.80 0.09
CA GLY A 191 1.77 15.28 1.38
C GLY A 191 0.26 15.10 1.58
N TRP A 192 -0.37 14.22 0.79
CA TRP A 192 -1.81 13.97 0.92
C TRP A 192 -2.13 13.28 2.24
N THR A 193 -3.38 13.44 2.67
CA THR A 193 -4.00 12.65 3.73
C THR A 193 -5.30 12.05 3.18
N GLY A 194 -6.01 11.24 3.96
CA GLY A 194 -7.22 10.62 3.45
C GLY A 194 -7.98 9.76 4.43
N LEU A 195 -8.80 8.88 3.85
CA LEU A 195 -9.57 7.84 4.52
C LEU A 195 -9.28 6.49 3.85
N LEU A 196 -8.83 5.51 4.62
CA LEU A 196 -8.64 4.12 4.22
C LEU A 196 -9.81 3.31 4.78
N VAL A 197 -10.53 2.58 3.95
CA VAL A 197 -11.70 1.77 4.35
C VAL A 197 -11.36 0.30 4.13
N GLU A 198 -11.32 -0.47 5.21
CA GLU A 198 -11.10 -1.92 5.18
C GLU A 198 -12.02 -2.60 6.20
N ALA A 199 -12.85 -3.49 5.69
CA ALA A 199 -13.92 -4.16 6.43
C ALA A 199 -13.51 -5.56 6.89
N ASP A 200 -12.59 -6.22 6.20
CA ASP A 200 -12.07 -7.53 6.60
C ASP A 200 -11.15 -7.36 7.83
N PRO A 201 -11.48 -8.01 8.95
CA PRO A 201 -10.69 -7.92 10.18
C PRO A 201 -9.22 -8.36 10.03
N VAL A 202 -8.89 -9.22 9.06
CA VAL A 202 -7.52 -9.71 8.85
C VAL A 202 -6.61 -8.62 8.28
N PRO A 203 -6.81 -8.11 7.05
CA PRO A 203 -6.00 -7.02 6.49
C PRO A 203 -6.19 -5.71 7.27
N TYR A 204 -7.37 -5.42 7.83
CA TYR A 204 -7.58 -4.24 8.69
C TYR A 204 -6.59 -4.19 9.86
N LYS A 205 -6.29 -5.35 10.48
CA LYS A 205 -5.33 -5.42 11.58
C LYS A 205 -3.92 -5.04 11.13
N GLU A 206 -3.53 -5.42 9.92
CA GLU A 206 -2.24 -5.06 9.33
C GLU A 206 -2.19 -3.58 8.97
N LEU A 207 -3.25 -3.08 8.33
CA LEU A 207 -3.46 -1.68 7.96
C LEU A 207 -3.28 -0.71 9.13
N ILE A 208 -3.93 -0.97 10.27
CA ILE A 208 -3.77 -0.15 11.49
C ILE A 208 -2.30 -0.16 11.96
N GLY A 209 -1.62 -1.29 11.82
CA GLY A 209 -0.21 -1.46 12.16
C GLY A 209 0.74 -0.59 11.32
N LYS A 210 0.35 -0.19 10.10
CA LYS A 210 1.16 0.66 9.21
C LYS A 210 1.23 2.12 9.64
N ARG A 211 0.27 2.58 10.46
CA ARG A 211 0.20 3.97 10.98
C ARG A 211 0.31 5.00 9.85
N ARG A 212 -0.52 4.84 8.81
CA ARG A 212 -0.65 5.78 7.70
C ARG A 212 -1.13 7.14 8.21
N ASN A 213 -0.75 8.22 7.51
CA ASN A 213 -1.26 9.57 7.78
C ASN A 213 -2.67 9.75 7.17
N ALA A 214 -3.59 8.86 7.53
CA ALA A 214 -4.97 8.83 7.05
C ALA A 214 -5.90 8.29 8.12
N TRP A 215 -7.16 8.70 8.09
CA TRP A 215 -8.23 8.05 8.84
C TRP A 215 -8.33 6.59 8.39
N VAL A 216 -8.63 5.69 9.31
CA VAL A 216 -8.90 4.28 8.98
C VAL A 216 -10.29 3.92 9.45
N ALA A 217 -11.10 3.37 8.56
CA ALA A 217 -12.44 2.88 8.84
C ALA A 217 -12.47 1.36 8.86
N SER A 218 -12.96 0.79 9.96
CA SER A 218 -13.15 -0.66 10.15
C SER A 218 -14.54 -1.15 9.72
N CYS A 219 -15.20 -0.40 8.83
CA CYS A 219 -16.57 -0.63 8.39
C CYS A 219 -16.61 -0.68 6.86
N CYS A 220 -17.62 -1.34 6.28
CA CYS A 220 -17.80 -1.34 4.83
C CYS A 220 -18.57 -0.11 4.34
N LEU A 221 -18.48 0.22 3.05
CA LEU A 221 -19.35 1.22 2.44
C LEU A 221 -20.71 0.59 2.15
N SER A 222 -21.79 1.23 2.61
CA SER A 222 -23.14 0.68 2.46
C SER A 222 -23.60 0.76 1.00
N PRO A 223 -24.12 -0.33 0.41
CA PRO A 223 -24.74 -0.32 -0.92
C PRO A 223 -26.15 0.27 -0.92
N VAL A 224 -26.63 0.77 0.23
CA VAL A 224 -27.89 1.53 0.34
C VAL A 224 -27.66 2.81 1.14
N THR A 225 -28.63 3.74 1.09
CA THR A 225 -28.55 5.06 1.73
C THR A 225 -28.71 5.05 3.27
N LYS A 226 -28.64 3.88 3.91
CA LYS A 226 -28.75 3.70 5.36
C LYS A 226 -27.69 2.73 5.89
N PRO A 227 -27.34 2.79 7.19
CA PRO A 227 -26.46 1.80 7.78
C PRO A 227 -27.07 0.39 7.71
N MET A 228 -26.22 -0.61 7.53
CA MET A 228 -26.64 -2.00 7.52
C MET A 228 -25.55 -2.90 8.07
N LYS A 229 -25.92 -4.13 8.43
CA LYS A 229 -24.97 -5.19 8.71
C LYS A 229 -24.94 -6.15 7.54
N LEU A 230 -23.74 -6.44 7.06
CA LEU A 230 -23.49 -7.42 6.02
C LEU A 230 -22.76 -8.61 6.66
N CYS A 231 -23.14 -9.83 6.28
CA CYS A 231 -22.44 -11.03 6.72
C CYS A 231 -21.70 -11.61 5.52
N ASN A 232 -20.40 -11.84 5.65
CA ASN A 232 -19.58 -12.52 4.65
C ASN A 232 -19.81 -14.05 4.63
N ASP A 233 -21.04 -14.49 4.85
CA ASP A 233 -21.45 -15.87 4.63
C ASP A 233 -22.30 -15.89 3.36
N MET A 234 -21.79 -16.51 2.31
CA MET A 234 -22.55 -16.79 1.09
C MET A 234 -23.94 -17.38 1.42
N THR A 235 -24.03 -18.23 2.44
CA THR A 235 -25.28 -18.84 2.90
C THR A 235 -26.23 -17.84 3.56
N PHE A 236 -25.72 -16.76 4.14
CA PHE A 236 -26.47 -15.71 4.82
C PHE A 236 -26.98 -14.65 3.84
N ILE A 237 -26.21 -14.32 2.80
CA ILE A 237 -26.65 -13.50 1.64
C ILE A 237 -27.88 -14.13 0.96
N TYR A 238 -27.87 -15.46 0.75
CA TYR A 238 -29.03 -16.20 0.23
C TYR A 238 -30.22 -16.27 1.21
N ARG A 239 -29.99 -16.30 2.54
CA ARG A 239 -31.08 -16.46 3.54
C ARG A 239 -31.82 -15.17 3.89
N LEU A 240 -31.18 -14.01 3.80
CA LEU A 240 -31.81 -12.71 4.06
C LEU A 240 -32.42 -12.06 2.82
N GLY A 241 -32.35 -12.71 1.65
CA GLY A 241 -32.99 -12.21 0.45
C GLY A 241 -32.37 -10.94 -0.09
N PHE A 242 -31.07 -10.68 0.11
CA PHE A 242 -30.39 -9.56 -0.55
C PHE A 242 -30.47 -9.64 -2.08
N ILE A 243 -30.61 -10.85 -2.64
CA ILE A 243 -30.96 -11.09 -4.06
C ILE A 243 -32.44 -10.75 -4.36
N ASN A 244 -33.34 -10.93 -3.40
CA ASN A 244 -34.78 -10.64 -3.55
C ASN A 244 -35.16 -9.19 -3.21
N CYS A 245 -34.21 -8.34 -2.78
CA CYS A 245 -34.44 -6.91 -2.54
C CYS A 245 -34.10 -6.04 -3.76
N ILE A 246 -33.58 -6.65 -4.82
CA ILE A 246 -33.34 -6.02 -6.12
C ILE A 246 -34.29 -6.71 -7.08
N ASP A 247 -35.51 -6.17 -7.19
CA ASP A 247 -36.47 -6.65 -8.18
C ASP A 247 -35.83 -6.53 -9.58
N ASN A 248 -35.65 -7.69 -10.25
CA ASN A 248 -35.08 -7.92 -11.59
C ASN A 248 -33.56 -8.19 -11.69
N ILE A 249 -32.99 -9.10 -10.89
CA ILE A 249 -31.79 -9.82 -11.34
C ILE A 249 -32.21 -11.22 -11.78
N ASP A 250 -32.13 -11.45 -13.10
CA ASP A 250 -32.40 -12.73 -13.72
C ASP A 250 -31.44 -13.79 -13.15
N SER A 251 -31.98 -14.95 -12.81
CA SER A 251 -31.36 -16.01 -12.00
C SER A 251 -30.14 -16.73 -12.64
N GLY A 252 -29.52 -16.12 -13.64
CA GLY A 252 -28.38 -16.63 -14.40
C GLY A 252 -26.99 -16.15 -13.94
N GLU A 253 -26.89 -15.10 -13.13
CA GLU A 253 -25.59 -14.51 -12.73
C GLU A 253 -25.34 -14.65 -11.21
N ASN A 254 -25.00 -15.86 -10.78
CA ASN A 254 -24.67 -16.19 -9.38
C ASN A 254 -23.28 -15.70 -8.91
N GLU A 255 -22.55 -14.91 -9.71
CA GLU A 255 -21.22 -14.39 -9.36
C GLU A 255 -21.25 -12.92 -8.87
N PHE A 256 -22.43 -12.27 -8.88
CA PHE A 256 -22.52 -10.81 -8.94
C PHE A 256 -22.71 -10.07 -7.61
N PHE A 257 -22.73 -10.78 -6.47
CA PHE A 257 -23.15 -10.17 -5.19
C PHE A 257 -22.36 -10.64 -3.97
N THR A 258 -21.04 -10.76 -4.10
CA THR A 258 -20.24 -11.07 -2.91
C THR A 258 -19.56 -9.85 -2.31
N GLY A 259 -19.01 -8.89 -3.09
CA GLY A 259 -18.44 -7.62 -2.54
C GLY A 259 -17.37 -7.83 -1.45
N ILE A 260 -17.00 -9.09 -1.24
CA ILE A 260 -16.28 -9.67 -0.12
C ILE A 260 -15.77 -11.04 -0.62
N GLY A 261 -15.15 -11.05 -1.81
CA GLY A 261 -14.59 -12.24 -2.48
C GLY A 261 -15.47 -13.51 -2.44
N THR A 262 -14.88 -14.68 -2.67
CA THR A 262 -15.60 -15.95 -2.53
C THR A 262 -15.27 -16.60 -1.19
N ARG A 263 -16.10 -17.56 -0.74
CA ARG A 263 -15.84 -18.37 0.47
C ARG A 263 -14.45 -19.05 0.48
N LYS A 264 -13.76 -19.16 -0.65
CA LYS A 264 -12.38 -19.69 -0.71
C LYS A 264 -11.34 -18.69 -0.24
N ASP A 265 -11.64 -17.40 -0.32
CA ASP A 265 -10.72 -16.31 -0.03
C ASP A 265 -10.74 -15.93 1.46
N TYR A 266 -11.86 -16.21 2.14
CA TYR A 266 -12.04 -15.94 3.58
C TYR A 266 -12.15 -17.23 4.39
N GLY A 267 -11.26 -17.41 5.37
CA GLY A 267 -11.19 -18.62 6.20
C GLY A 267 -12.45 -18.85 7.05
N THR A 268 -13.13 -17.78 7.51
CA THR A 268 -14.32 -17.84 8.36
C THR A 268 -15.28 -16.68 8.07
N PRO A 269 -16.60 -16.91 7.98
CA PRO A 269 -17.56 -15.82 7.85
C PRO A 269 -17.51 -14.86 9.03
N PHE A 270 -17.70 -13.57 8.76
CA PHE A 270 -17.80 -12.52 9.76
C PHE A 270 -18.92 -11.54 9.41
N GLU A 271 -19.48 -10.90 10.43
CA GLU A 271 -20.45 -9.80 10.26
C GLU A 271 -19.69 -8.48 10.30
N VAL A 272 -20.00 -7.59 9.36
CA VAL A 272 -19.43 -6.24 9.29
C VAL A 272 -20.53 -5.19 9.26
N GLN A 273 -20.28 -4.09 9.98
CA GLN A 273 -21.14 -2.91 9.92
C GLN A 273 -20.76 -2.09 8.69
N CYS A 274 -21.76 -1.62 7.96
CA CYS A 274 -21.59 -0.77 6.80
C CYS A 274 -22.32 0.56 6.99
N TYR A 275 -21.74 1.63 6.45
CA TYR A 275 -22.28 2.98 6.51
C TYR A 275 -22.26 3.63 5.12
N PRO A 276 -23.29 4.43 4.76
CA PRO A 276 -23.22 5.25 3.56
C PRO A 276 -21.97 6.15 3.61
N LEU A 277 -21.30 6.33 2.47
CA LEU A 277 -20.07 7.11 2.37
C LEU A 277 -20.24 8.53 2.95
N TYR A 278 -21.41 9.15 2.70
CA TYR A 278 -21.77 10.45 3.24
C TYR A 278 -21.67 10.53 4.77
N SER A 279 -22.17 9.53 5.48
CA SER A 279 -22.12 9.44 6.95
C SER A 279 -20.69 9.35 7.45
N VAL A 280 -19.86 8.52 6.81
CA VAL A 280 -18.45 8.32 7.20
C VAL A 280 -17.66 9.62 7.02
N LEU A 281 -17.84 10.28 5.87
CA LEU A 281 -17.22 11.56 5.57
C LEU A 281 -17.72 12.70 6.48
N SER A 282 -19.01 12.72 6.81
CA SER A 282 -19.59 13.69 7.74
C SER A 282 -19.04 13.52 9.15
N ALA A 283 -18.79 12.28 9.59
CA ALA A 283 -18.21 12.00 10.91
C ALA A 283 -16.78 12.54 11.08
N ILE A 284 -16.03 12.71 9.99
CA ILE A 284 -14.68 13.29 9.98
C ILE A 284 -14.61 14.70 9.40
N ASP A 285 -15.76 15.31 9.08
CA ASP A 285 -15.87 16.64 8.49
C ASP A 285 -15.07 16.80 7.17
N LYS A 286 -15.24 15.83 6.24
CA LYS A 286 -14.55 15.79 4.94
C LYS A 286 -15.49 15.51 3.77
N LEU A 287 -16.26 16.51 3.35
CA LEU A 287 -17.18 16.40 2.21
C LEU A 287 -16.55 16.77 0.85
N THR A 288 -15.29 17.21 0.84
CA THR A 288 -14.51 17.48 -0.37
C THR A 288 -13.36 16.50 -0.49
N VAL A 289 -13.33 15.78 -1.61
CA VAL A 289 -12.42 14.67 -1.88
C VAL A 289 -11.76 14.92 -3.23
N ASP A 290 -10.44 14.87 -3.27
CA ASP A 290 -9.70 15.04 -4.51
C ASP A 290 -9.66 13.73 -5.32
N TYR A 291 -9.50 12.60 -4.64
CA TYR A 291 -9.43 11.28 -5.27
C TYR A 291 -10.17 10.21 -4.47
N PHE A 292 -11.02 9.42 -5.13
CA PHE A 292 -11.67 8.25 -4.55
C PHE A 292 -11.29 6.99 -5.35
N SER A 293 -10.47 6.13 -4.77
CA SER A 293 -10.20 4.78 -5.25
C SER A 293 -11.26 3.84 -4.68
N LEU A 294 -12.09 3.26 -5.55
CA LEU A 294 -13.18 2.36 -5.18
C LEU A 294 -12.93 0.97 -5.76
N ASP A 295 -12.48 0.07 -4.90
CA ASP A 295 -12.15 -1.32 -5.20
C ASP A 295 -12.67 -2.15 -4.02
N ILE A 296 -13.90 -2.64 -4.12
CA ILE A 296 -14.58 -3.35 -3.02
C ILE A 296 -15.17 -4.66 -3.52
N GLU A 297 -14.47 -5.29 -4.47
CA GLU A 297 -14.69 -6.66 -4.93
C GLU A 297 -16.13 -6.94 -5.41
N GLY A 298 -16.75 -5.96 -6.09
CA GLY A 298 -18.01 -6.14 -6.84
C GLY A 298 -19.22 -5.33 -6.37
N ALA A 299 -19.10 -4.53 -5.30
CA ALA A 299 -20.18 -3.69 -4.78
C ALA A 299 -20.11 -2.21 -5.25
N GLU A 300 -19.22 -1.90 -6.19
CA GLU A 300 -18.84 -0.54 -6.58
C GLU A 300 -20.04 0.25 -7.10
N LEU A 301 -20.77 -0.30 -8.07
CA LEU A 301 -21.95 0.36 -8.65
C LEU A 301 -23.03 0.63 -7.60
N ALA A 302 -23.26 -0.32 -6.69
CA ALA A 302 -24.26 -0.19 -5.64
C ALA A 302 -23.89 0.93 -4.66
N VAL A 303 -22.63 1.00 -4.22
CA VAL A 303 -22.12 2.09 -3.38
C VAL A 303 -22.20 3.44 -4.10
N LEU A 304 -21.80 3.51 -5.37
CA LEU A 304 -21.88 4.75 -6.17
C LEU A 304 -23.31 5.29 -6.25
N LYS A 305 -24.33 4.42 -6.39
CA LYS A 305 -25.75 4.81 -6.39
C LYS A 305 -26.21 5.45 -5.07
N THR A 306 -25.48 5.26 -3.98
CA THR A 306 -25.82 5.86 -2.68
C THR A 306 -25.23 7.24 -2.44
N ILE A 307 -24.26 7.66 -3.26
CA ILE A 307 -23.52 8.91 -3.03
C ILE A 307 -24.43 10.10 -3.36
N PRO A 308 -24.70 11.00 -2.39
CA PRO A 308 -25.38 12.25 -2.68
C PRO A 308 -24.37 13.24 -3.30
N PHE A 309 -24.20 13.19 -4.62
CA PHE A 309 -23.24 14.03 -5.37
C PHE A 309 -23.52 15.54 -5.30
N ASP A 310 -24.67 15.94 -4.77
CA ASP A 310 -25.03 17.32 -4.40
C ASP A 310 -24.42 17.75 -3.06
N LYS A 311 -24.09 16.79 -2.18
CA LYS A 311 -23.54 17.04 -0.83
C LYS A 311 -22.06 16.64 -0.70
N VAL A 312 -21.60 15.67 -1.49
CA VAL A 312 -20.22 15.21 -1.51
C VAL A 312 -19.57 15.61 -2.83
N SER A 313 -18.50 16.39 -2.76
CA SER A 313 -17.73 16.80 -3.93
C SER A 313 -16.51 15.91 -4.09
N ILE A 314 -16.50 15.06 -5.12
CA ILE A 314 -15.37 14.20 -5.45
C ILE A 314 -14.80 14.62 -6.80
N LYS A 315 -13.51 14.99 -6.90
CA LYS A 315 -12.94 15.48 -8.16
C LYS A 315 -12.59 14.35 -9.14
N THR A 316 -11.96 13.29 -8.66
CA THR A 316 -11.55 12.13 -9.46
C THR A 316 -11.97 10.84 -8.78
N ILE A 317 -12.48 9.88 -9.53
CA ILE A 317 -12.91 8.55 -9.05
C ILE A 317 -12.22 7.49 -9.92
N SER A 318 -11.50 6.55 -9.32
CA SER A 318 -11.19 5.27 -9.98
C SER A 318 -12.13 4.20 -9.45
N VAL A 319 -12.62 3.36 -10.34
CA VAL A 319 -13.48 2.25 -9.98
C VAL A 319 -12.89 0.99 -10.60
N GLU A 320 -12.54 0.01 -9.76
CA GLU A 320 -12.17 -1.31 -10.26
C GLU A 320 -13.43 -1.99 -10.78
N ILE A 321 -13.47 -2.25 -12.09
CA ILE A 321 -14.66 -2.81 -12.75
C ILE A 321 -14.26 -3.78 -13.83
N ASN A 322 -15.02 -4.87 -13.91
CA ASN A 322 -14.97 -5.73 -15.09
C ASN A 322 -15.73 -5.08 -16.26
N ASN A 323 -15.42 -5.53 -17.49
CA ASN A 323 -16.00 -4.96 -18.71
C ASN A 323 -17.55 -5.01 -18.77
N ASN A 324 -18.20 -5.88 -18.01
CA ASN A 324 -19.66 -6.03 -18.03
C ASN A 324 -20.37 -4.91 -17.25
N GLN A 325 -19.74 -4.36 -16.21
CA GLN A 325 -20.30 -3.29 -15.37
C GLN A 325 -19.91 -1.89 -15.83
N GLU A 326 -18.90 -1.77 -16.71
CA GLU A 326 -18.34 -0.49 -17.14
C GLU A 326 -19.38 0.47 -17.71
N ALA A 327 -20.34 -0.05 -18.50
CA ALA A 327 -21.37 0.78 -19.13
C ALA A 327 -22.30 1.44 -18.10
N GLU A 328 -22.76 0.71 -17.09
CA GLU A 328 -23.65 1.22 -16.05
C GLU A 328 -22.96 2.23 -15.14
N VAL A 329 -21.73 1.93 -14.71
CA VAL A 329 -20.92 2.85 -13.91
C VAL A 329 -20.65 4.14 -14.69
N THR A 330 -20.27 4.02 -15.97
CA THR A 330 -20.04 5.16 -16.85
C THR A 330 -21.30 6.02 -16.96
N GLN A 331 -22.46 5.40 -17.22
CA GLN A 331 -23.73 6.12 -17.36
C GLN A 331 -24.12 6.85 -16.08
N LEU A 332 -23.97 6.19 -14.92
CA LEU A 332 -24.26 6.80 -13.61
C LEU A 332 -23.38 8.01 -13.34
N LEU A 333 -22.07 7.89 -13.56
CA LEU A 333 -21.11 8.96 -13.29
C LEU A 333 -21.28 10.12 -14.29
N GLN A 334 -21.56 9.83 -15.56
CA GLN A 334 -21.89 10.84 -16.57
C GLN A 334 -23.13 11.65 -16.19
N ALA A 335 -24.17 10.99 -15.68
CA ALA A 335 -25.38 11.68 -15.19
C ALA A 335 -25.09 12.66 -14.04
N HIS A 336 -23.95 12.52 -13.36
CA HIS A 336 -23.50 13.40 -12.27
C HIS A 336 -22.33 14.32 -12.67
N GLY A 337 -22.08 14.51 -13.96
CA GLY A 337 -21.09 15.46 -14.49
C GLY A 337 -19.65 14.93 -14.53
N TYR A 338 -19.45 13.62 -14.43
CA TYR A 338 -18.13 13.01 -14.59
C TYR A 338 -17.91 12.56 -16.03
N LYS A 339 -16.67 12.72 -16.50
CA LYS A 339 -16.22 12.15 -17.77
C LYS A 339 -15.28 11.00 -17.50
N LYS A 340 -15.44 9.90 -18.23
CA LYS A 340 -14.44 8.81 -18.26
C LYS A 340 -13.19 9.32 -18.96
N MET A 341 -12.06 9.31 -18.26
CA MET A 341 -10.78 9.78 -18.77
C MET A 341 -10.01 8.64 -19.43
N LYS A 342 -9.84 7.52 -18.73
CA LYS A 342 -9.11 6.35 -19.23
C LYS A 342 -9.56 5.09 -18.51
N TYR A 343 -9.52 3.95 -19.22
CA TYR A 343 -9.50 2.63 -18.60
C TYR A 343 -8.04 2.19 -18.47
N VAL A 344 -7.59 1.92 -17.25
CA VAL A 344 -6.20 1.61 -16.94
C VAL A 344 -6.09 0.11 -16.71
N GLN A 345 -5.38 -0.56 -17.63
CA GLN A 345 -5.05 -1.97 -17.53
C GLN A 345 -3.54 -2.15 -17.62
N ASP A 346 -2.95 -2.81 -16.61
CA ASP A 346 -1.50 -3.07 -16.57
C ASP A 346 -1.18 -4.43 -15.93
N ASN A 347 -0.60 -5.33 -16.73
CA ASN A 347 -0.04 -6.64 -16.33
C ASN A 347 -0.87 -7.48 -15.34
N GLY A 348 -2.20 -7.35 -15.35
CA GLY A 348 -3.12 -8.12 -14.49
C GLY A 348 -3.22 -7.65 -13.04
N TYR A 349 -2.72 -6.44 -12.72
CA TYR A 349 -2.79 -5.86 -11.37
C TYR A 349 -3.74 -4.67 -11.25
N THR A 350 -4.19 -4.10 -12.37
CA THR A 350 -5.07 -2.92 -12.37
C THR A 350 -6.11 -3.06 -13.47
N HIS A 351 -7.36 -2.72 -13.12
CA HIS A 351 -8.55 -2.85 -13.95
C HIS A 351 -9.52 -1.70 -13.66
N ASP A 352 -8.98 -0.48 -13.67
CA ASP A 352 -9.69 0.71 -13.19
C ASP A 352 -10.20 1.56 -14.34
N ALA A 353 -11.50 1.88 -14.32
CA ALA A 353 -11.99 3.03 -15.06
C ALA A 353 -11.82 4.30 -14.21
N VAL A 354 -11.10 5.29 -14.75
CA VAL A 354 -10.85 6.57 -14.07
C VAL A 354 -11.74 7.65 -14.66
N TYR A 355 -12.46 8.33 -13.79
CA TYR A 355 -13.41 9.39 -14.09
C TYR A 355 -13.01 10.70 -13.41
N MET A 356 -13.25 11.83 -14.08
CA MET A 356 -12.98 13.15 -13.53
C MET A 356 -14.20 14.05 -13.69
N LYS A 357 -14.52 14.82 -12.65
CA LYS A 357 -15.54 15.86 -12.70
C LYS A 357 -15.00 17.06 -13.46
N LEU A 358 -15.59 17.35 -14.62
CA LEU A 358 -15.20 18.46 -15.48
C LEU A 358 -16.16 19.64 -15.30
N ASP A 359 -15.63 20.84 -15.45
CA ASP A 359 -16.44 22.04 -15.62
C ASP A 359 -16.73 22.20 -17.13
N ASP A 360 -17.95 22.58 -17.52
CA ASP A 360 -18.45 22.51 -18.90
C ASP A 360 -17.57 23.23 -19.94
N GLU A 361 -16.83 24.27 -19.53
CA GLU A 361 -15.97 25.08 -20.41
C GLU A 361 -14.63 24.41 -20.78
N LEU A 362 -14.19 23.34 -20.09
CA LEU A 362 -12.84 22.78 -20.24
C LEU A 362 -12.76 21.44 -21.00
N SER A 363 -13.89 20.89 -21.48
CA SER A 363 -13.95 19.46 -21.82
C SER A 363 -13.28 19.04 -23.14
N SER A 364 -13.22 19.90 -24.16
CA SER A 364 -12.70 19.53 -25.49
C SER A 364 -11.18 19.64 -25.64
N ASP A 365 -10.56 20.60 -24.95
CA ASP A 365 -9.11 20.82 -25.03
C ASP A 365 -8.34 19.81 -24.18
N ILE A 366 -8.96 19.35 -23.08
CA ILE A 366 -8.42 18.27 -22.24
C ILE A 366 -8.28 16.97 -23.04
N ASP A 367 -9.24 16.62 -23.90
CA ASP A 367 -9.24 15.34 -24.61
C ASP A 367 -8.02 15.18 -25.53
N LYS A 368 -7.67 16.23 -26.27
CA LYS A 368 -6.53 16.16 -27.19
C LYS A 368 -5.21 16.03 -26.43
N ALA A 369 -5.04 16.83 -25.38
CA ALA A 369 -3.83 16.79 -24.57
C ALA A 369 -3.65 15.45 -23.84
N GLU A 370 -4.73 14.91 -23.25
CA GLU A 370 -4.67 13.62 -22.57
C GLU A 370 -4.45 12.45 -23.55
N LEU A 371 -5.06 12.50 -24.74
CA LEU A 371 -4.83 11.51 -25.78
C LEU A 371 -3.35 11.47 -26.21
N GLU A 372 -2.72 12.62 -26.37
CA GLU A 372 -1.29 12.72 -26.72
C GLU A 372 -0.40 12.13 -25.60
N LEU A 373 -0.66 12.49 -24.35
CA LEU A 373 0.08 11.97 -23.20
C LEU A 373 -0.11 10.46 -23.01
N ASP A 374 -1.28 9.93 -23.35
CA ASP A 374 -1.54 8.50 -23.36
C ASP A 374 -0.78 7.78 -24.47
N MET A 375 -0.75 8.34 -25.68
CA MET A 375 0.08 7.79 -26.76
C MET A 375 1.56 7.75 -26.38
N ILE A 376 2.08 8.80 -25.71
CA ILE A 376 3.46 8.82 -25.21
C ILE A 376 3.67 7.73 -24.15
N ARG A 377 2.77 7.63 -23.18
CA ARG A 377 2.85 6.62 -22.12
C ARG A 377 2.87 5.21 -22.71
N ASP A 378 1.87 4.88 -23.52
CA ASP A 378 1.65 3.51 -23.99
C ASP A 378 2.75 3.09 -24.99
N LYS A 379 3.37 4.05 -25.68
CA LYS A 379 4.47 3.81 -26.61
C LYS A 379 5.83 3.66 -25.94
N TYR A 380 6.16 4.52 -24.97
CA TYR A 380 7.54 4.65 -24.48
C TYR A 380 7.74 4.14 -23.06
N LEU A 381 6.69 4.11 -22.23
CA LEU A 381 6.83 3.95 -20.78
C LEU A 381 6.35 2.58 -20.31
N THR A 382 7.14 1.96 -19.45
CA THR A 382 6.78 0.76 -18.69
C THR A 382 6.74 1.09 -17.20
N SER A 383 5.68 0.67 -16.52
CA SER A 383 5.51 0.89 -15.09
C SER A 383 6.45 0.02 -14.24
N PRO A 384 6.82 0.47 -13.04
CA PRO A 384 7.47 -0.41 -12.07
C PRO A 384 6.49 -1.51 -11.65
N GLN A 385 6.95 -2.77 -11.64
CA GLN A 385 6.13 -3.88 -11.16
C GLN A 385 5.92 -3.77 -9.64
N PRO A 386 4.74 -4.13 -9.09
CA PRO A 386 4.54 -4.13 -7.65
C PRO A 386 5.41 -5.20 -6.96
N ILE A 387 5.70 -5.02 -5.68
CA ILE A 387 6.35 -6.06 -4.86
C ILE A 387 5.32 -7.18 -4.66
N PRO A 388 5.62 -8.46 -4.92
CA PRO A 388 4.65 -9.53 -4.72
C PRO A 388 4.13 -9.57 -3.27
N MET A 389 2.83 -9.80 -3.10
CA MET A 389 2.11 -9.74 -1.81
C MET A 389 2.80 -10.47 -0.65
N PHE A 390 3.42 -11.63 -0.92
CA PHE A 390 4.08 -12.45 0.12
C PHE A 390 5.55 -12.10 0.36
N HIS A 391 6.06 -11.01 -0.20
CA HIS A 391 7.45 -10.59 -0.07
C HIS A 391 7.56 -9.26 0.67
N HIS A 392 8.41 -9.22 1.70
CA HIS A 392 8.67 -7.99 2.44
C HIS A 392 9.54 -6.98 1.68
N LYS A 393 10.23 -7.39 0.61
CA LYS A 393 11.10 -6.50 -0.19
C LYS A 393 11.09 -6.93 -1.65
N ARG A 394 11.34 -5.97 -2.53
CA ARG A 394 11.56 -6.21 -3.96
C ARG A 394 12.78 -7.10 -4.19
N THR A 395 12.57 -8.24 -4.84
CA THR A 395 13.66 -9.11 -5.32
C THR A 395 14.25 -8.54 -6.60
N ARG A 396 15.36 -7.81 -6.48
CA ARG A 396 16.12 -7.28 -7.63
C ARG A 396 17.09 -8.31 -8.16
N GLN A 397 17.25 -8.38 -9.49
CA GLN A 397 18.22 -9.28 -10.13
C GLN A 397 19.53 -8.54 -10.40
N LEU A 398 20.17 -8.06 -9.33
CA LEU A 398 21.47 -7.39 -9.41
C LEU A 398 22.60 -8.41 -9.57
N THR A 399 23.64 -8.07 -10.33
CA THR A 399 24.82 -8.93 -10.55
C THR A 399 25.95 -8.65 -9.56
N LYS A 400 25.91 -7.49 -8.90
CA LYS A 400 26.88 -7.00 -7.92
C LYS A 400 26.15 -6.37 -6.73
N GLU A 401 26.89 -6.12 -5.66
CA GLU A 401 26.39 -5.27 -4.59
C GLU A 401 26.12 -3.86 -5.09
N VAL A 402 25.14 -3.19 -4.49
CA VAL A 402 24.82 -1.80 -4.81
C VAL A 402 26.05 -0.95 -4.52
N TRP A 403 26.67 -0.44 -5.59
CA TRP A 403 27.80 0.48 -5.50
C TRP A 403 27.37 1.75 -4.74
N LYS A 404 28.19 2.17 -3.78
CA LYS A 404 27.99 3.42 -3.05
C LYS A 404 28.63 4.55 -3.84
N ASN A 405 27.78 5.31 -4.52
CA ASN A 405 28.22 6.32 -5.46
C ASN A 405 28.56 7.62 -4.70
N PRO A 406 29.79 8.18 -4.85
CA PRO A 406 30.16 9.45 -4.24
C PRO A 406 29.23 10.60 -4.63
N VAL A 407 28.76 10.61 -5.88
CA VAL A 407 27.78 11.59 -6.38
C VAL A 407 26.46 11.46 -5.64
N THR A 408 25.95 10.24 -5.51
CA THR A 408 24.70 9.98 -4.78
C THR A 408 24.83 10.28 -3.29
N ALA A 409 25.99 10.00 -2.68
CA ALA A 409 26.24 10.34 -1.28
C ALA A 409 26.22 11.86 -1.05
N PHE A 410 26.84 12.63 -1.96
CA PHE A 410 26.80 14.09 -1.92
C PHE A 410 25.38 14.63 -2.14
N VAL A 411 24.63 14.07 -3.09
CA VAL A 411 23.22 14.40 -3.34
C VAL A 411 22.38 14.15 -2.08
N LEU A 412 22.54 13.01 -1.42
CA LEU A 412 21.80 12.67 -0.21
C LEU A 412 22.09 13.62 0.94
N ASP A 413 23.36 14.02 1.13
CA ASP A 413 23.75 15.00 2.14
C ASP A 413 23.09 16.36 1.87
N LEU A 414 23.16 16.84 0.62
CA LEU A 414 22.47 18.05 0.17
C LEU A 414 20.97 17.97 0.43
N LEU A 415 20.35 16.81 0.18
CA LEU A 415 18.92 16.58 0.39
C LEU A 415 18.56 16.21 1.84
N LYS A 416 19.49 16.33 2.80
CA LYS A 416 19.28 15.99 4.22
C LYS A 416 18.73 14.57 4.41
N ASN A 417 19.24 13.61 3.64
CA ASN A 417 18.81 12.22 3.63
C ASN A 417 17.32 12.02 3.35
N LYS A 418 16.74 12.85 2.47
CA LYS A 418 15.34 12.74 2.01
C LYS A 418 15.01 11.29 1.62
N THR A 419 13.85 10.83 2.05
CA THR A 419 13.25 9.54 1.66
C THR A 419 12.06 9.77 0.73
N TYR A 420 11.70 8.74 -0.04
CA TYR A 420 10.55 8.76 -0.95
C TYR A 420 10.57 9.89 -1.99
N GLY A 421 11.76 10.25 -2.48
CA GLY A 421 11.92 11.21 -3.58
C GLY A 421 11.68 10.59 -4.95
N PHE A 422 11.61 11.45 -5.96
CA PHE A 422 11.53 11.07 -7.37
C PHE A 422 12.80 11.45 -8.13
N PHE A 423 13.51 10.47 -8.70
CA PHE A 423 14.68 10.72 -9.55
C PHE A 423 14.37 10.57 -11.04
N VAL A 424 15.22 11.15 -11.88
CA VAL A 424 15.34 10.84 -13.30
C VAL A 424 16.78 10.47 -13.59
N GLU A 425 17.02 9.36 -14.29
CA GLU A 425 18.34 8.96 -14.80
C GLU A 425 18.24 8.77 -16.31
N ALA A 426 18.84 9.67 -17.08
CA ALA A 426 18.98 9.53 -18.52
C ALA A 426 20.34 8.91 -18.86
N GLY A 427 20.34 7.88 -19.72
CA GLY A 427 21.49 7.00 -19.91
C GLY A 427 21.57 5.94 -18.80
N ALA A 428 20.42 5.33 -18.48
CA ALA A 428 20.32 4.36 -17.39
C ALA A 428 21.09 3.05 -17.64
N ASN A 429 21.52 2.78 -18.88
CA ASN A 429 22.30 1.62 -19.27
C ASN A 429 21.61 0.31 -18.83
N ASP A 430 22.35 -0.58 -18.17
CA ASP A 430 21.81 -1.85 -17.65
C ASP A 430 21.04 -1.69 -16.34
N GLY A 431 20.91 -0.46 -15.82
CA GLY A 431 20.22 -0.13 -14.58
C GLY A 431 20.97 -0.45 -13.29
N GLU A 432 22.24 -0.86 -13.38
CA GLU A 432 23.03 -1.28 -12.24
C GLU A 432 24.45 -0.72 -12.27
N PHE A 433 25.18 -0.95 -13.35
CA PHE A 433 26.57 -0.55 -13.47
C PHE A 433 26.69 0.98 -13.44
N GLN A 434 27.42 1.49 -12.44
CA GLN A 434 27.62 2.94 -12.21
C GLN A 434 26.33 3.76 -12.10
N SER A 435 25.20 3.14 -11.73
CA SER A 435 23.93 3.88 -11.58
C SER A 435 24.04 4.95 -10.49
N ASN A 436 23.57 6.15 -10.80
CA ASN A 436 23.48 7.26 -9.86
C ASN A 436 22.23 7.19 -8.97
N THR A 437 21.26 6.32 -9.31
CA THR A 437 19.95 6.30 -8.65
C THR A 437 19.62 4.99 -7.92
N LEU A 438 20.34 3.89 -8.21
CA LEU A 438 20.08 2.59 -7.55
C LEU A 438 20.19 2.67 -6.03
N GLN A 439 21.16 3.44 -5.52
CA GLN A 439 21.36 3.65 -4.09
C GLN A 439 20.18 4.40 -3.43
N LEU A 440 19.59 5.39 -4.12
CA LEU A 440 18.42 6.14 -3.64
C LEU A 440 17.20 5.21 -3.51
N GLU A 441 17.02 4.35 -4.50
CA GLU A 441 15.92 3.39 -4.54
C GLU A 441 16.04 2.35 -3.41
N VAL A 442 17.22 1.71 -3.29
CA VAL A 442 17.43 0.57 -2.38
C VAL A 442 17.51 1.00 -0.91
N PHE A 443 18.10 2.15 -0.61
CA PHE A 443 18.36 2.56 0.77
C PHE A 443 17.48 3.71 1.28
N HIS A 444 16.83 4.46 0.39
CA HIS A 444 16.02 5.63 0.78
C HIS A 444 14.55 5.56 0.30
N GLY A 445 14.14 4.44 -0.32
CA GLY A 445 12.76 4.20 -0.73
C GLY A 445 12.29 5.10 -1.88
N TRP A 446 13.23 5.65 -2.66
CA TRP A 446 12.90 6.48 -3.82
C TRP A 446 12.30 5.65 -4.96
N THR A 447 11.61 6.34 -5.86
CA THR A 447 11.21 5.83 -7.18
C THR A 447 11.65 6.85 -8.25
N GLY A 448 11.41 6.58 -9.52
CA GLY A 448 11.86 7.50 -10.56
C GLY A 448 11.52 7.09 -11.98
N LEU A 449 12.25 7.70 -12.91
CA LEU A 449 12.22 7.43 -14.35
C LEU A 449 13.64 7.11 -14.83
N LEU A 450 13.81 5.93 -15.42
CA LEU A 450 15.03 5.48 -16.09
C LEU A 450 14.84 5.60 -17.59
N VAL A 451 15.68 6.36 -18.28
CA VAL A 451 15.62 6.55 -19.74
C VAL A 451 16.79 5.83 -20.39
N GLU A 452 16.49 4.91 -21.31
CA GLU A 452 17.48 4.15 -22.07
C GLU A 452 16.95 3.85 -23.48
N ALA A 453 17.81 4.04 -24.49
CA ALA A 453 17.46 3.90 -25.90
C ALA A 453 18.05 2.63 -26.53
N ASP A 454 19.18 2.14 -26.02
CA ASP A 454 19.85 0.95 -26.54
C ASP A 454 19.03 -0.33 -26.21
N PRO A 455 18.57 -1.09 -27.23
CA PRO A 455 17.77 -2.29 -27.00
C PRO A 455 18.46 -3.38 -26.18
N ALA A 456 19.78 -3.55 -26.31
CA ALA A 456 20.54 -4.54 -25.55
C ALA A 456 20.62 -4.15 -24.07
N GLN A 457 20.84 -2.86 -23.79
CA GLN A 457 20.82 -2.31 -22.43
C GLN A 457 19.42 -2.42 -21.81
N LEU A 458 18.36 -2.09 -22.55
CA LEU A 458 16.96 -2.24 -22.12
C LEU A 458 16.61 -3.67 -21.70
N VAL A 459 17.11 -4.69 -22.40
CA VAL A 459 16.89 -6.09 -22.03
C VAL A 459 17.52 -6.40 -20.67
N GLN A 460 18.69 -5.84 -20.35
CA GLN A 460 19.32 -6.02 -19.04
C GLN A 460 18.60 -5.21 -17.96
N LEU A 461 18.30 -3.94 -18.25
CA LEU A 461 17.57 -3.02 -17.36
C LEU A 461 16.27 -3.63 -16.85
N ARG A 462 15.43 -4.17 -17.74
CA ARG A 462 14.15 -4.78 -17.37
C ARG A 462 14.31 -6.02 -16.47
N LYS A 463 15.40 -6.78 -16.64
CA LYS A 463 15.69 -7.93 -15.77
C LYS A 463 16.05 -7.52 -14.35
N LYS A 464 16.65 -6.33 -14.15
CA LYS A 464 17.03 -5.86 -12.81
C LYS A 464 15.85 -5.68 -11.87
N GLN A 465 14.63 -5.49 -12.41
CA GLN A 465 13.41 -5.25 -11.64
C GLN A 465 13.57 -4.03 -10.71
N ARG A 466 13.97 -2.88 -11.27
CA ARG A 466 14.05 -1.59 -10.55
C ARG A 466 12.66 -1.09 -10.16
N ASN A 467 12.55 -0.37 -9.04
CA ASN A 467 11.35 0.35 -8.61
C ASN A 467 11.24 1.72 -9.31
N ALA A 468 11.29 1.74 -10.64
CA ALA A 468 11.20 2.96 -11.44
C ALA A 468 10.46 2.70 -12.76
N TRP A 469 9.86 3.76 -13.30
CA TRP A 469 9.36 3.77 -14.68
C TRP A 469 10.54 3.63 -15.64
N ILE A 470 10.35 2.90 -16.73
CA ILE A 470 11.35 2.75 -17.79
C ILE A 470 10.84 3.42 -19.06
N ALA A 471 11.55 4.43 -19.54
CA ALA A 471 11.35 5.02 -20.86
C ALA A 471 12.28 4.34 -21.87
N SER A 472 11.70 3.63 -22.84
CA SER A 472 12.43 2.90 -23.88
C SER A 472 12.66 3.80 -25.11
N CYS A 473 13.36 4.91 -24.93
CA CYS A 473 13.60 5.92 -25.96
C CYS A 473 14.84 6.78 -25.67
N CYS A 474 15.29 7.52 -26.67
CA CYS A 474 16.23 8.64 -26.51
C CYS A 474 15.48 9.92 -26.05
N LEU A 475 16.20 10.98 -25.71
CA LEU A 475 15.64 12.30 -25.36
C LEU A 475 15.85 13.30 -26.49
N SER A 476 14.81 14.10 -26.79
CA SER A 476 14.87 15.12 -27.84
C SER A 476 15.76 16.30 -27.46
N SER A 477 16.42 16.90 -28.45
CA SER A 477 17.04 18.21 -28.38
C SER A 477 16.06 19.36 -28.69
N GLU A 478 14.84 19.05 -29.12
CA GLU A 478 13.82 20.02 -29.52
C GLU A 478 12.62 19.96 -28.56
N PRO A 479 12.05 21.11 -28.15
CA PRO A 479 10.99 21.16 -27.15
C PRO A 479 9.63 20.66 -27.64
N GLU A 480 9.31 20.78 -28.93
CA GLU A 480 7.97 20.50 -29.47
C GLU A 480 7.91 19.34 -30.47
N ALA A 481 9.04 18.69 -30.76
CA ALA A 481 9.13 17.65 -31.78
C ALA A 481 9.76 16.36 -31.27
N THR A 482 9.15 15.23 -31.63
CA THR A 482 9.84 13.93 -31.60
C THR A 482 10.86 13.92 -32.73
N ASN A 483 12.13 14.02 -32.37
CA ASN A 483 13.22 13.88 -33.32
C ASN A 483 13.55 12.41 -33.54
N TYR A 484 14.15 12.09 -34.69
CA TYR A 484 14.66 10.76 -34.97
C TYR A 484 16.17 10.74 -34.87
N VAL A 485 16.71 9.79 -34.10
CA VAL A 485 18.13 9.51 -34.05
C VAL A 485 18.38 8.14 -34.65
N LYS A 486 19.39 8.01 -35.52
CA LYS A 486 19.82 6.71 -36.05
C LYS A 486 20.72 6.03 -35.04
N LEU A 487 20.18 5.08 -34.29
CA LEU A 487 20.92 4.18 -33.42
C LEU A 487 21.04 2.81 -34.10
N ASN A 488 22.26 2.34 -34.37
CA ASN A 488 22.53 1.04 -34.99
C ASN A 488 21.71 0.78 -36.28
N GLN A 489 21.61 1.78 -37.16
CA GLN A 489 20.85 1.76 -38.42
C GLN A 489 19.31 1.73 -38.27
N VAL A 490 18.79 1.88 -37.06
CA VAL A 490 17.35 2.01 -36.77
C VAL A 490 17.04 3.45 -36.38
N GLU A 491 15.98 4.02 -36.95
CA GLU A 491 15.49 5.34 -36.53
C GLU A 491 14.69 5.19 -35.23
N VAL A 492 15.16 5.86 -34.18
CA VAL A 492 14.54 5.88 -32.85
C VAL A 492 13.94 7.26 -32.62
N GLN A 493 12.66 7.30 -32.26
CA GLN A 493 12.01 8.55 -31.88
C GLN A 493 12.40 8.96 -30.46
N CYS A 494 12.76 10.22 -30.30
CA CYS A 494 13.17 10.82 -29.04
C CYS A 494 12.11 11.86 -28.61
N PRO A 495 11.25 11.57 -27.62
CA PRO A 495 10.40 12.58 -27.02
C PRO A 495 11.20 13.52 -26.11
N PRO A 496 10.75 14.77 -25.90
CA PRO A 496 11.27 15.62 -24.83
C PRO A 496 11.05 14.98 -23.45
N LEU A 497 11.99 15.20 -22.52
CA LEU A 497 11.90 14.64 -21.16
C LEU A 497 10.60 15.05 -20.46
N HIS A 498 10.15 16.29 -20.68
CA HIS A 498 8.97 16.81 -20.02
C HIS A 498 7.68 16.10 -20.43
N SER A 499 7.58 15.67 -21.68
CA SER A 499 6.42 14.93 -22.18
C SER A 499 6.32 13.55 -21.54
N LEU A 500 7.46 12.86 -21.32
CA LEU A 500 7.52 11.60 -20.58
C LEU A 500 7.07 11.78 -19.12
N LEU A 501 7.54 12.86 -18.47
CA LEU A 501 7.19 13.18 -17.09
C LEU A 501 5.72 13.53 -16.92
N PHE A 502 5.13 14.33 -17.83
CA PHE A 502 3.70 14.60 -17.85
C PHE A 502 2.88 13.33 -18.12
N ALA A 503 3.37 12.45 -18.99
CA ALA A 503 2.75 11.15 -19.27
C ALA A 503 2.73 10.20 -18.05
N ILE A 504 3.48 10.45 -16.98
CA ILE A 504 3.37 9.69 -15.72
C ILE A 504 2.91 10.56 -14.54
N GLY A 505 2.36 11.75 -14.83
CA GLY A 505 1.90 12.68 -13.81
C GLY A 505 2.99 13.02 -12.80
N GLN A 506 4.18 13.39 -13.29
CA GLN A 506 5.32 13.75 -12.46
C GLN A 506 5.87 15.11 -12.87
N ALA A 507 5.33 16.20 -12.31
CA ALA A 507 5.89 17.54 -12.55
C ALA A 507 7.08 17.86 -11.65
N GLU A 508 7.29 17.11 -10.56
CA GLU A 508 8.38 17.36 -9.62
C GLU A 508 9.47 16.29 -9.70
N VAL A 509 10.72 16.70 -9.95
CA VAL A 509 11.88 15.82 -9.91
C VAL A 509 12.81 16.30 -8.81
N ASP A 510 13.17 15.42 -7.87
CA ASP A 510 14.08 15.74 -6.76
C ASP A 510 15.56 15.63 -7.17
N TYR A 511 15.88 14.71 -8.08
CA TYR A 511 17.23 14.48 -8.59
C TYR A 511 17.20 14.13 -10.08
N LEU A 512 17.91 14.90 -10.91
CA LEU A 512 18.07 14.64 -12.35
C LEU A 512 19.53 14.30 -12.67
N SER A 513 19.79 13.04 -13.00
CA SER A 513 21.07 12.57 -13.53
C SER A 513 21.01 12.51 -15.05
N LEU A 514 21.90 13.23 -15.73
CA LEU A 514 22.06 13.17 -17.18
C LEU A 514 23.45 12.58 -17.50
N ASN A 515 23.47 11.40 -18.11
CA ASN A 515 24.67 10.76 -18.62
C ASN A 515 24.44 10.37 -20.08
N LEU A 516 24.55 11.35 -20.98
CA LEU A 516 24.24 11.18 -22.40
C LEU A 516 25.53 11.17 -23.24
N GLU A 517 25.43 10.78 -24.51
CA GLU A 517 26.58 10.88 -25.41
C GLU A 517 27.05 12.34 -25.58
N GLN A 518 28.38 12.51 -25.60
CA GLN A 518 29.10 13.79 -25.43
C GLN A 518 28.42 15.00 -26.07
N GLY A 519 27.95 15.93 -25.22
CA GLY A 519 27.49 17.27 -25.61
C GLY A 519 25.97 17.41 -25.79
N SER A 520 25.22 16.32 -25.65
CA SER A 520 23.76 16.31 -25.82
C SER A 520 23.00 16.83 -24.60
N GLU A 521 23.65 16.94 -23.44
CA GLU A 521 23.02 17.31 -22.17
C GLU A 521 22.46 18.73 -22.21
N LEU A 522 23.24 19.69 -22.72
CA LEU A 522 22.78 21.07 -22.85
C LEU A 522 21.55 21.18 -23.76
N ALA A 523 21.52 20.38 -24.83
CA ALA A 523 20.39 20.36 -25.75
C ALA A 523 19.12 19.84 -25.06
N VAL A 524 19.22 18.73 -24.34
CA VAL A 524 18.10 18.20 -23.53
C VAL A 524 17.68 19.21 -22.46
N LEU A 525 18.62 19.83 -21.76
CA LEU A 525 18.33 20.84 -20.72
C LEU A 525 17.52 22.02 -21.26
N LYS A 526 17.84 22.49 -22.47
CA LYS A 526 17.09 23.57 -23.14
C LYS A 526 15.65 23.18 -23.47
N THR A 527 15.32 21.90 -23.56
CA THR A 527 13.95 21.42 -23.79
C THR A 527 13.08 21.36 -22.53
N ILE A 528 13.66 21.52 -21.34
CA ILE A 528 12.92 21.38 -20.08
C ILE A 528 12.20 22.71 -19.79
N PRO A 529 10.85 22.71 -19.70
CA PRO A 529 10.10 23.89 -19.31
C PRO A 529 10.19 24.02 -17.78
N PHE A 530 11.26 24.65 -17.30
CA PHE A 530 11.54 24.73 -15.86
C PHE A 530 10.45 25.45 -15.05
N ASP A 531 9.54 26.19 -15.68
CA ASP A 531 8.43 26.86 -15.00
C ASP A 531 7.24 25.92 -14.76
N THR A 532 7.12 24.85 -15.54
CA THR A 532 6.04 23.85 -15.43
C THR A 532 6.54 22.56 -14.79
N ILE A 533 7.74 22.12 -15.17
CA ILE A 533 8.43 21.04 -14.49
C ILE A 533 9.28 21.64 -13.40
N SER A 534 8.81 21.39 -12.20
CA SER A 534 9.58 21.53 -10.99
C SER A 534 10.75 20.54 -11.00
N ILE A 535 11.81 20.88 -11.73
CA ILE A 535 13.17 20.75 -11.19
C ILE A 535 13.43 21.95 -10.22
N LYS A 536 12.40 22.81 -10.08
CA LYS A 536 12.22 24.04 -9.32
C LYS A 536 11.16 23.93 -8.20
N VAL A 537 11.51 24.07 -6.93
CA VAL A 537 10.57 24.04 -5.77
C VAL A 537 9.39 25.02 -5.91
N HIS A 538 8.19 24.59 -5.50
CA HIS A 538 7.07 25.46 -5.12
C HIS A 538 6.67 25.14 -3.65
N ASN A 539 6.34 26.19 -2.91
CA ASN A 539 6.36 26.30 -1.45
C ASN A 539 5.08 25.77 -0.77
N GLU A 540 5.22 25.09 0.38
CA GLU A 540 4.44 25.38 1.61
C GLU A 540 5.03 24.63 2.82
N THR A 541 5.31 25.40 3.88
CA THR A 541 5.68 25.01 5.26
C THR A 541 7.04 24.33 5.50
N PHE A 542 8.01 25.17 5.88
CA PHE A 542 9.17 24.84 6.73
C PHE A 542 9.96 23.58 6.36
N CYS A 543 10.74 23.64 5.28
CA CYS A 543 12.15 23.23 5.18
C CYS A 543 12.60 23.33 3.72
N ILE A 544 13.70 24.05 3.49
CA ILE A 544 14.34 24.27 2.17
C ILE A 544 14.47 22.93 1.41
N ASN A 545 13.76 22.79 0.28
CA ASN A 545 13.86 21.64 -0.62
C ASN A 545 15.01 21.90 -1.60
N ILE A 546 15.97 21.00 -1.66
CA ILE A 546 17.12 21.07 -2.58
C ILE A 546 16.80 20.16 -3.77
N LYS A 547 17.15 20.55 -5.00
CA LYS A 547 17.00 19.70 -6.19
C LYS A 547 18.31 19.65 -6.93
N VAL A 548 18.80 18.44 -7.18
CA VAL A 548 20.19 18.22 -7.58
C VAL A 548 20.29 17.75 -9.04
N MET A 549 21.26 18.28 -9.78
CA MET A 549 21.59 17.79 -11.13
C MET A 549 23.04 17.31 -11.18
N SER A 550 23.30 16.12 -11.73
CA SER A 550 24.66 15.62 -11.97
C SER A 550 24.90 15.33 -13.45
N LEU A 551 26.07 15.74 -13.94
CA LEU A 551 26.50 15.59 -15.33
C LEU A 551 27.89 14.95 -15.36
N GLU A 552 28.09 13.85 -16.09
CA GLU A 552 29.42 13.26 -16.30
C GLU A 552 30.21 14.12 -17.29
N ILE A 553 31.37 14.64 -16.86
CA ILE A 553 32.06 15.69 -17.61
C ILE A 553 33.57 15.49 -17.62
N ARG A 554 34.18 15.42 -18.81
CA ARG A 554 35.64 15.60 -19.00
C ARG A 554 36.06 17.07 -19.19
N ASP A 555 35.14 17.96 -19.56
CA ASP A 555 35.32 19.41 -19.63
C ASP A 555 33.95 20.09 -19.43
N VAL A 556 33.74 20.82 -18.32
CA VAL A 556 32.46 21.53 -18.11
C VAL A 556 32.45 22.64 -19.13
N SER A 557 31.67 22.51 -20.21
CA SER A 557 31.47 23.65 -21.11
C SER A 557 30.86 24.77 -20.27
N THR A 558 31.49 25.95 -20.35
CA THR A 558 31.03 27.18 -19.67
C THR A 558 29.53 27.40 -19.93
N GLU A 559 29.04 26.95 -21.09
CA GLU A 559 27.65 27.01 -21.53
C GLU A 559 26.63 26.30 -20.62
N ILE A 560 26.92 25.10 -20.09
CA ILE A 560 25.98 24.42 -19.18
C ILE A 560 25.87 25.19 -17.87
N HIS A 561 27.02 25.62 -17.34
CA HIS A 561 27.07 26.40 -16.12
C HIS A 561 26.31 27.72 -16.29
N ASP A 562 26.54 28.43 -17.40
CA ASP A 562 25.88 29.71 -17.70
C ASP A 562 24.38 29.53 -17.90
N PHE A 563 23.97 28.47 -18.61
CA PHE A 563 22.55 28.12 -18.79
C PHE A 563 21.88 27.85 -17.44
N LEU A 564 22.44 26.97 -16.62
CA LEU A 564 21.88 26.63 -15.31
C LEU A 564 21.88 27.84 -14.36
N SER A 565 22.93 28.65 -14.37
CA SER A 565 23.01 29.89 -13.59
C SER A 565 21.91 30.88 -13.98
N SER A 566 21.62 31.02 -15.29
CA SER A 566 20.51 31.85 -15.78
C SER A 566 19.11 31.36 -15.35
N HIS A 567 19.01 30.12 -14.85
CA HIS A 567 17.79 29.51 -14.31
C HIS A 567 17.82 29.36 -12.77
N ASN A 568 18.69 30.12 -12.08
CA ASN A 568 18.88 30.12 -10.62
C ASN A 568 19.41 28.81 -10.03
N TYR A 569 20.23 28.07 -10.79
CA TYR A 569 21.00 26.95 -10.25
C TYR A 569 22.42 27.41 -9.90
N ILE A 570 22.90 26.98 -8.73
CA ILE A 570 24.26 27.21 -8.26
C ILE A 570 25.01 25.89 -8.31
N LYS A 571 26.26 25.93 -8.79
CA LYS A 571 27.17 24.79 -8.71
C LYS A 571 27.56 24.56 -7.25
N MET A 572 27.15 23.42 -6.69
CA MET A 572 27.43 23.04 -5.30
C MET A 572 28.78 22.35 -5.14
N GLY A 573 29.25 21.68 -6.19
CA GLY A 573 30.50 20.96 -6.15
C GLY A 573 30.88 20.34 -7.48
N LEU A 574 32.14 19.90 -7.57
CA LEU A 574 32.65 19.01 -8.60
C LEU A 574 33.21 17.79 -7.87
N ILE A 575 32.73 16.61 -8.24
CA ILE A 575 33.09 15.35 -7.62
C ILE A 575 34.01 14.62 -8.60
N GLU A 576 35.30 14.57 -8.28
CA GLU A 576 36.32 13.90 -9.08
C GLU A 576 36.88 12.71 -8.29
N GLU A 577 36.60 11.50 -8.77
CA GLU A 577 37.11 10.29 -8.14
C GLU A 577 37.45 9.24 -9.20
N SER A 578 38.75 8.98 -9.39
CA SER A 578 39.31 8.03 -10.36
C SER A 578 38.82 8.24 -11.81
N SER A 579 37.72 7.59 -12.20
CA SER A 579 37.08 7.66 -13.52
C SER A 579 35.77 8.46 -13.54
N ILE A 580 35.32 8.99 -12.40
CA ILE A 580 34.08 9.76 -12.27
C ILE A 580 34.44 11.25 -12.16
N SER A 581 33.79 12.08 -12.97
CA SER A 581 33.83 13.53 -12.86
C SER A 581 32.41 14.04 -13.02
N ALA A 582 31.80 14.51 -11.93
CA ALA A 582 30.41 14.96 -11.92
C ALA A 582 30.27 16.36 -11.33
N ALA A 583 29.73 17.29 -12.12
CA ALA A 583 29.36 18.61 -11.61
C ALA A 583 27.96 18.55 -11.01
N VAL A 584 27.82 19.01 -9.77
CA VAL A 584 26.55 18.98 -9.04
C VAL A 584 25.98 20.38 -8.91
N PHE A 585 24.76 20.57 -9.40
CA PHE A 585 24.04 21.84 -9.34
C PHE A 585 22.81 21.74 -8.44
N MET A 586 22.49 22.82 -7.75
CA MET A 586 21.33 22.94 -6.88
C MET A 586 20.57 24.21 -7.21
N LYS A 587 19.26 24.11 -7.31
CA LYS A 587 18.44 25.30 -7.43
C LYS A 587 18.39 26.08 -6.11
N VAL A 588 18.59 27.38 -6.17
CA VAL A 588 18.43 28.29 -5.03
C VAL A 588 17.16 29.13 -5.22
N GLU A 589 16.45 29.35 -4.12
CA GLU A 589 15.25 30.20 -4.05
C GLU A 589 15.62 31.67 -3.91
#